data_AF-M2Z3R8-F1
#
_entry.id   AF-M2Z3R8-F1
#
_cell.length_a   1.000
_cell.length_b   1.000
_cell.length_c   1.000
_cell.angle_alpha   90.00
_cell.angle_beta   90.00
_cell.angle_gamma   90.00
#
_symmetry.space_group_name_H-M   'P 1'
#
loop_
_entity.id
_entity.type
_entity.pdbx_description
1 polymer ?
#
loop_
_entity_poly.entity_id
_entity_poly.type
_entity_poly.pdbx_seq_one_letter_code
_entity_poly.pdbx_strand_id
1 'polypeptide(L)'
;MPDPSEHPLVRRLPFHYGWAVVAAGSVGIFACLGLGRFALGMLLPSMGLSLELSRSEMGWISTGNFVGYMAAVLLGGRMVGRWGARRTVVGGLVLVGLSMMAVSRAEGFAQVLLLYLLTGFGSGSANVPVMGLIAHWFGRRVRGRAAGFVVIGSGVAIMTAGALVPAINAAYGAEGWRLSWLVIGLMVLGAAAIDLLVLRDTPSELGLSPVTGAPAAGPGAPAPVCAAAPSPAAKRRILAHLGAVYAAFGFTYVIYATFIVIALVQERGFPESTAGMFWSWIGFLSLASGPVFGGLSDRIGRRAGLMIVFAFQTTAYVLVALPLPEPFLYASIALFGLVVWAIPSIMAAAVGDYLGPEQAAAAFGTITMVFALGQIVGPAVAGWMADFWGGFSGAFAMAAAVAGLGLAGSAFLPNPRKP
;
A
#
# COMPACT_ATOMS: atom_id res chain seq x y z
N MET A 1 -2.45 -42.19 4.16
CA MET A 1 -2.01 -40.79 3.94
C MET A 1 -0.50 -40.78 4.08
N PRO A 2 0.27 -40.23 3.13
CA PRO A 2 1.72 -40.12 3.28
C PRO A 2 2.03 -39.25 4.51
N ASP A 3 3.07 -39.62 5.24
CA ASP A 3 3.54 -38.86 6.40
C ASP A 3 3.99 -37.44 5.94
N PRO A 4 3.53 -36.34 6.57
CA PRO A 4 4.02 -34.99 6.26
C PRO A 4 5.54 -34.83 6.32
N SER A 5 6.25 -35.78 6.94
CA SER A 5 7.72 -35.83 7.02
C SER A 5 8.44 -36.19 5.71
N GLU A 6 7.74 -36.63 4.65
CA GLU A 6 8.38 -37.14 3.42
C GLU A 6 8.71 -36.09 2.35
N HIS A 7 8.17 -34.86 2.42
CA HIS A 7 8.47 -33.84 1.41
C HIS A 7 9.87 -33.23 1.67
N PRO A 8 10.85 -33.34 0.75
CA PRO A 8 12.26 -32.99 1.00
C PRO A 8 12.51 -31.52 1.37
N LEU A 9 11.57 -30.63 1.01
CA LEU A 9 11.60 -29.20 1.36
C LEU A 9 11.17 -28.92 2.80
N VAL A 10 10.28 -29.73 3.38
CA VAL A 10 9.75 -29.54 4.75
C VAL A 10 10.76 -30.07 5.78
N ARG A 11 11.46 -31.17 5.45
CA ARG A 11 12.38 -31.86 6.36
C ARG A 11 13.65 -31.07 6.72
N ARG A 12 13.97 -30.00 5.97
CA ARG A 12 15.19 -29.18 6.14
C ARG A 12 14.99 -27.87 6.90
N LEU A 13 13.75 -27.48 7.20
CA LEU A 13 13.47 -26.18 7.83
C LEU A 13 13.22 -26.34 9.34
N PRO A 14 13.82 -25.50 10.20
CA PRO A 14 13.59 -25.53 11.64
C PRO A 14 12.23 -24.90 12.05
N PHE A 15 11.43 -24.43 11.09
CA PHE A 15 10.16 -23.75 11.30
C PHE A 15 9.11 -24.20 10.26
N HIS A 16 7.82 -23.98 10.58
CA HIS A 16 6.70 -24.36 9.72
C HIS A 16 6.77 -23.68 8.34
N TYR A 17 6.57 -24.43 7.25
CA TYR A 17 6.69 -23.95 5.86
C TYR A 17 5.79 -22.73 5.55
N GLY A 18 4.69 -22.56 6.29
CA GLY A 18 3.84 -21.35 6.21
C GLY A 18 4.61 -20.04 6.40
N TRP A 19 5.70 -20.02 7.19
CA TRP A 19 6.55 -18.83 7.32
C TRP A 19 7.44 -18.59 6.09
N ALA A 20 7.81 -19.63 5.35
CA ALA A 20 8.43 -19.46 4.04
C ALA A 20 7.43 -18.87 3.02
N VAL A 21 6.15 -19.26 3.09
CA VAL A 21 5.06 -18.64 2.30
C VAL A 21 4.86 -17.17 2.67
N VAL A 22 4.98 -16.80 3.95
CA VAL A 22 4.97 -15.39 4.39
C VAL A 22 6.16 -14.65 3.82
N ALA A 23 7.38 -15.18 3.92
CA ALA A 23 8.56 -14.53 3.39
C ALA A 23 8.48 -14.33 1.86
N ALA A 24 8.02 -15.34 1.12
CA ALA A 24 7.74 -15.22 -0.31
C ALA A 24 6.66 -14.16 -0.58
N GLY A 25 5.54 -14.20 0.15
CA GLY A 25 4.51 -13.15 0.09
C GLY A 25 5.06 -11.74 0.33
N SER A 26 5.98 -11.57 1.30
CA SER A 26 6.67 -10.30 1.53
C SER A 26 7.50 -9.87 0.32
N VAL A 27 8.19 -10.80 -0.34
CA VAL A 27 8.95 -10.56 -1.58
C VAL A 27 8.01 -10.18 -2.73
N GLY A 28 6.86 -10.85 -2.86
CA GLY A 28 5.82 -10.49 -3.82
C GLY A 28 5.26 -9.09 -3.60
N ILE A 29 5.00 -8.70 -2.35
CA ILE A 29 4.54 -7.33 -2.00
C ILE A 29 5.62 -6.28 -2.21
N PHE A 30 6.87 -6.59 -1.86
CA PHE A 30 8.03 -5.77 -2.18
C PHE A 30 8.09 -5.47 -3.68
N ALA A 31 7.87 -6.48 -4.52
CA ALA A 31 7.88 -6.34 -5.96
C ALA A 31 6.67 -5.59 -6.52
N CYS A 32 5.44 -5.97 -6.16
CA CYS A 32 4.24 -5.43 -6.82
C CYS A 32 3.77 -4.07 -6.28
N LEU A 33 3.73 -3.89 -4.96
CA LEU A 33 3.28 -2.63 -4.36
C LEU A 33 4.44 -1.69 -4.11
N GLY A 34 5.53 -2.22 -3.57
CA GLY A 34 6.73 -1.47 -3.28
C GLY A 34 7.35 -0.88 -4.53
N LEU A 35 7.96 -1.74 -5.34
CA LEU A 35 8.62 -1.33 -6.59
C LEU A 35 7.61 -0.95 -7.67
N GLY A 36 6.60 -1.78 -7.91
CA GLY A 36 5.57 -1.60 -8.95
C GLY A 36 4.74 -0.31 -8.86
N ARG A 37 4.75 0.36 -7.70
CA ARG A 37 3.91 1.54 -7.45
C ARG A 37 4.63 2.69 -6.76
N PHE A 38 5.37 2.43 -5.68
CA PHE A 38 6.03 3.50 -4.92
C PHE A 38 7.39 3.91 -5.49
N ALA A 39 7.97 3.15 -6.43
CA ALA A 39 9.20 3.59 -7.11
C ALA A 39 8.95 4.75 -8.10
N LEU A 40 7.73 4.89 -8.65
CA LEU A 40 7.42 5.97 -9.60
C LEU A 40 7.69 7.35 -8.99
N GLY A 41 7.33 7.58 -7.73
CA GLY A 41 7.58 8.86 -7.07
C GLY A 41 9.04 9.30 -7.14
N MET A 42 9.97 8.35 -6.98
CA MET A 42 11.42 8.61 -7.10
C MET A 42 11.90 8.82 -8.54
N LEU A 43 11.23 8.21 -9.52
CA LEU A 43 11.62 8.24 -10.93
C LEU A 43 11.02 9.42 -11.70
N LEU A 44 9.91 9.96 -11.21
CA LEU A 44 9.17 11.07 -11.83
C LEU A 44 10.02 12.32 -12.11
N PRO A 45 10.92 12.80 -11.22
CA PRO A 45 11.71 14.00 -11.50
C PRO A 45 12.58 13.85 -12.76
N SER A 46 13.36 12.77 -12.86
CA SER A 46 14.24 12.49 -13.99
C SER A 46 13.47 12.06 -15.26
N MET A 47 12.43 11.23 -15.10
CA MET A 47 11.60 10.75 -16.21
C MET A 47 10.76 11.88 -16.81
N GLY A 48 10.19 12.75 -15.98
CA GLY A 48 9.39 13.89 -16.40
C GLY A 48 10.20 14.91 -17.21
N LEU A 49 11.45 15.16 -16.82
CA LEU A 49 12.36 16.02 -17.59
C LEU A 49 12.75 15.39 -18.93
N SER A 50 13.14 14.11 -18.94
CA SER A 50 13.60 13.40 -20.16
C SER A 50 12.49 13.21 -21.21
N LEU A 51 11.24 13.02 -20.77
CA LEU A 51 10.08 12.84 -21.64
C LEU A 51 9.25 14.12 -21.83
N GLU A 52 9.72 15.26 -21.30
CA GLU A 52 9.03 16.57 -21.34
C GLU A 52 7.57 16.49 -20.86
N LEU A 53 7.31 15.70 -19.82
CA LEU A 53 5.96 15.47 -19.30
C LEU A 53 5.46 16.71 -18.52
N SER A 54 4.23 17.10 -18.82
CA SER A 54 3.47 18.00 -17.96
C SER A 54 3.17 17.35 -16.60
N ARG A 55 2.85 18.16 -15.58
CA ARG A 55 2.51 17.64 -14.26
C ARG A 55 1.18 16.91 -14.28
N SER A 56 0.26 17.32 -15.15
CA SER A 56 -0.98 16.59 -15.45
C SER A 56 -0.69 15.18 -15.97
N GLU A 57 0.20 15.03 -16.95
CA GLU A 57 0.57 13.73 -17.50
C GLU A 57 1.21 12.82 -16.45
N MET A 58 2.09 13.37 -15.60
CA MET A 58 2.66 12.65 -14.46
C MET A 58 1.57 12.15 -13.49
N GLY A 59 0.56 12.98 -13.23
CA GLY A 59 -0.63 12.60 -12.46
C GLY A 59 -1.44 11.48 -13.13
N TRP A 60 -1.69 11.59 -14.43
CA TRP A 60 -2.42 10.57 -15.20
C TRP A 60 -1.68 9.23 -15.25
N ILE A 61 -0.35 9.22 -15.38
CA ILE A 61 0.45 7.99 -15.31
C ILE A 61 0.18 7.30 -13.98
N SER A 62 0.31 8.03 -12.86
CA SER A 62 0.03 7.49 -11.53
C SER A 62 -1.42 6.95 -11.46
N THR A 63 -2.41 7.74 -11.86
CA THR A 63 -3.83 7.34 -11.91
C THR A 63 -4.07 6.08 -12.74
N GLY A 64 -3.39 5.91 -13.88
CA GLY A 64 -3.47 4.73 -14.73
C GLY A 64 -3.11 3.44 -13.99
N ASN A 65 -2.09 3.47 -13.14
CA ASN A 65 -1.72 2.33 -12.27
C ASN A 65 -2.86 1.94 -11.32
N PHE A 66 -3.52 2.93 -10.71
CA PHE A 66 -4.65 2.66 -9.81
C PHE A 66 -5.87 2.10 -10.53
N VAL A 67 -6.16 2.60 -11.74
CA VAL A 67 -7.23 2.06 -12.60
C VAL A 67 -6.94 0.60 -12.96
N GLY A 68 -5.70 0.30 -13.39
CA GLY A 68 -5.26 -1.06 -13.68
C GLY A 68 -5.39 -1.98 -12.45
N TYR A 69 -4.94 -1.51 -11.29
CA TYR A 69 -5.05 -2.23 -10.02
C TYR A 69 -6.51 -2.54 -9.67
N MET A 70 -7.41 -1.55 -9.81
CA MET A 70 -8.84 -1.73 -9.56
C MET A 70 -9.45 -2.78 -10.51
N ALA A 71 -9.12 -2.72 -11.81
CA ALA A 71 -9.57 -3.71 -12.77
C ALA A 71 -9.12 -5.14 -12.38
N ALA A 72 -7.89 -5.29 -11.91
CA ALA A 72 -7.39 -6.57 -11.42
C ALA A 72 -8.11 -7.06 -10.15
N VAL A 73 -8.44 -6.16 -9.21
CA VAL A 73 -9.22 -6.53 -8.02
C VAL A 73 -10.60 -7.06 -8.40
N LEU A 74 -11.28 -6.42 -9.36
CA LEU A 74 -12.61 -6.84 -9.84
C LEU A 74 -12.58 -8.20 -10.56
N LEU A 75 -11.48 -8.51 -11.25
CA LEU A 75 -11.29 -9.79 -11.94
C LEU A 75 -10.62 -10.87 -11.08
N GLY A 76 -10.00 -10.50 -9.97
CA GLY A 76 -9.14 -11.37 -9.16
C GLY A 76 -9.82 -12.64 -8.69
N GLY A 77 -11.09 -12.57 -8.27
CA GLY A 77 -11.85 -13.76 -7.86
C GLY A 77 -12.01 -14.79 -8.98
N ARG A 78 -12.20 -14.33 -10.23
CA ARG A 78 -12.30 -15.21 -11.41
C ARG A 78 -10.92 -15.77 -11.79
N MET A 79 -9.88 -14.96 -11.72
CA MET A 79 -8.50 -15.37 -12.03
C MET A 79 -8.02 -16.46 -11.05
N VAL A 80 -8.19 -16.23 -9.75
CA VAL A 80 -7.83 -17.20 -8.70
C VAL A 80 -8.67 -18.46 -8.81
N GLY A 81 -9.98 -18.35 -9.05
CA GLY A 81 -10.85 -19.52 -9.23
C GLY A 81 -10.48 -20.39 -10.43
N ARG A 82 -9.93 -19.80 -11.50
CA ARG A 82 -9.56 -20.53 -12.73
C ARG A 82 -8.11 -21.02 -12.74
N TRP A 83 -7.18 -20.28 -12.16
CA TRP A 83 -5.73 -20.56 -12.27
C TRP A 83 -5.04 -20.91 -10.95
N GLY A 84 -5.72 -20.78 -9.82
CA GLY A 84 -5.10 -20.88 -8.49
C GLY A 84 -4.41 -19.57 -8.08
N ALA A 85 -4.13 -19.41 -6.79
CA ALA A 85 -3.56 -18.16 -6.27
C ALA A 85 -2.09 -18.02 -6.69
N ARG A 86 -1.27 -19.06 -6.56
CA ARG A 86 0.15 -19.09 -6.92
C ARG A 86 0.39 -18.62 -8.35
N ARG A 87 -0.31 -19.21 -9.34
CA ARG A 87 -0.14 -18.85 -10.75
C ARG A 87 -0.62 -17.42 -11.04
N THR A 88 -1.69 -16.99 -10.37
CA THR A 88 -2.20 -15.62 -10.50
C THR A 88 -1.18 -14.60 -9.95
N VAL A 89 -0.53 -14.90 -8.82
CA VAL A 89 0.53 -14.06 -8.25
C VAL A 89 1.72 -13.97 -9.19
N VAL A 90 2.26 -15.11 -9.61
CA VAL A 90 3.45 -15.15 -10.48
C VAL A 90 3.16 -14.48 -11.82
N GLY A 91 2.00 -14.75 -12.44
CA GLY A 91 1.61 -14.09 -13.69
C GLY A 91 1.47 -12.58 -13.54
N GLY A 92 0.91 -12.12 -12.42
CA GLY A 92 0.85 -10.69 -12.08
C GLY A 92 2.23 -10.06 -11.94
N LEU A 93 3.16 -10.70 -11.21
CA LEU A 93 4.52 -10.22 -11.04
C LEU A 93 5.32 -10.22 -12.35
N VAL A 94 5.15 -11.25 -13.20
CA VAL A 94 5.77 -11.27 -14.53
C VAL A 94 5.26 -10.11 -15.38
N LEU A 95 3.95 -9.82 -15.33
CA LEU A 95 3.39 -8.66 -16.04
C LEU A 95 4.00 -7.34 -15.53
N VAL A 96 4.11 -7.16 -14.21
CA VAL A 96 4.75 -5.98 -13.58
C VAL A 96 6.21 -5.84 -14.04
N GLY A 97 6.99 -6.92 -13.96
CA GLY A 97 8.40 -6.89 -14.34
C GLY A 97 8.60 -6.55 -15.82
N LEU A 98 7.84 -7.19 -16.70
CA LEU A 98 7.91 -6.93 -18.15
C LEU A 98 7.42 -5.54 -18.52
N SER A 99 6.33 -5.05 -17.90
CA SER A 99 5.84 -3.70 -18.17
C SER A 99 6.84 -2.63 -17.70
N MET A 100 7.47 -2.81 -16.54
CA MET A 100 8.53 -1.90 -16.06
C MET A 100 9.75 -1.93 -16.97
N MET A 101 10.19 -3.11 -17.41
CA MET A 101 11.28 -3.21 -18.41
C MET A 101 10.89 -2.55 -19.74
N ALA A 102 9.63 -2.60 -20.15
CA ALA A 102 9.16 -1.88 -21.33
C ALA A 102 9.12 -0.36 -21.10
N VAL A 103 8.80 0.12 -19.89
CA VAL A 103 8.84 1.56 -19.55
C VAL A 103 10.27 2.11 -19.70
N SER A 104 11.31 1.31 -19.45
CA SER A 104 12.70 1.73 -19.69
C SER A 104 13.00 2.14 -21.14
N ARG A 105 12.18 1.72 -22.10
CA ARG A 105 12.30 2.05 -23.52
C ARG A 105 11.18 2.97 -24.02
N ALA A 106 10.36 3.50 -23.12
CA ALA A 106 9.30 4.41 -23.52
C ALA A 106 9.88 5.76 -23.97
N GLU A 107 9.25 6.33 -24.99
CA GLU A 107 9.65 7.60 -25.62
C GLU A 107 8.59 8.69 -25.43
N GLY A 108 7.44 8.37 -24.84
CA GLY A 108 6.40 9.38 -24.62
C GLY A 108 5.30 8.96 -23.64
N PHE A 109 4.48 9.93 -23.27
CA PHE A 109 3.42 9.82 -22.28
C PHE A 109 2.49 8.60 -22.50
N ALA A 110 1.95 8.42 -23.70
CA ALA A 110 0.96 7.37 -23.97
C ALA A 110 1.51 5.95 -23.73
N GLN A 111 2.78 5.71 -24.08
CA GLN A 111 3.45 4.44 -23.85
C GLN A 111 3.63 4.19 -22.35
N VAL A 112 4.12 5.19 -21.61
CA VAL A 112 4.31 5.09 -20.15
C VAL A 112 2.96 4.86 -19.46
N LEU A 113 1.92 5.61 -19.83
CA LEU A 113 0.58 5.46 -19.27
C LEU A 113 0.03 4.04 -19.45
N LEU A 114 0.10 3.50 -20.67
CA LEU A 114 -0.41 2.16 -20.97
C LEU A 114 0.36 1.08 -20.20
N LEU A 115 1.70 1.17 -20.21
CA LEU A 115 2.55 0.19 -19.51
C LEU A 115 2.40 0.29 -17.99
N TYR A 116 2.22 1.49 -17.45
CA TYR A 116 2.05 1.68 -16.01
C TYR A 116 0.64 1.29 -15.53
N LEU A 117 -0.38 1.37 -16.40
CA LEU A 117 -1.68 0.74 -16.19
C LEU A 117 -1.56 -0.78 -16.13
N LEU A 118 -0.81 -1.41 -17.05
CA LEU A 118 -0.53 -2.85 -16.99
C LEU A 118 0.23 -3.25 -15.72
N THR A 119 1.18 -2.41 -15.29
CA THR A 119 1.88 -2.56 -14.01
C THR A 119 0.89 -2.57 -12.85
N GLY A 120 -0.08 -1.66 -12.86
CA GLY A 120 -1.18 -1.62 -11.90
C GLY A 120 -2.00 -2.90 -11.90
N PHE A 121 -2.40 -3.38 -13.08
CA PHE A 121 -3.16 -4.63 -13.24
C PHE A 121 -2.39 -5.84 -12.71
N GLY A 122 -1.11 -5.97 -13.06
CA GLY A 122 -0.25 -7.03 -12.54
C GLY A 122 -0.11 -6.94 -11.02
N SER A 123 -0.02 -5.72 -10.47
CA SER A 123 0.11 -5.50 -9.03
C SER A 123 -1.14 -5.91 -8.25
N GLY A 124 -2.33 -5.60 -8.77
CA GLY A 124 -3.59 -6.07 -8.19
C GLY A 124 -3.74 -7.60 -8.27
N SER A 125 -3.30 -8.17 -9.39
CA SER A 125 -3.30 -9.63 -9.61
C SER A 125 -2.35 -10.36 -8.65
N ALA A 126 -1.29 -9.72 -8.19
CA ALA A 126 -0.36 -10.29 -7.22
C ALA A 126 -0.80 -10.06 -5.76
N ASN A 127 -1.19 -8.84 -5.39
CA ASN A 127 -1.48 -8.51 -4.00
C ASN A 127 -2.72 -9.25 -3.45
N VAL A 128 -3.81 -9.28 -4.22
CA VAL A 128 -5.08 -9.87 -3.77
C VAL A 128 -4.92 -11.35 -3.41
N PRO A 129 -4.31 -12.21 -4.25
CA PRO A 129 -4.19 -13.62 -3.93
C PRO A 129 -3.11 -13.89 -2.88
N VAL A 130 -2.03 -13.10 -2.77
CA VAL A 130 -1.06 -13.23 -1.66
C VAL A 130 -1.78 -13.08 -0.31
N MET A 131 -2.63 -12.06 -0.17
CA MET A 131 -3.42 -11.87 1.05
C MET A 131 -4.41 -13.03 1.29
N GLY A 132 -4.99 -13.58 0.23
CA GLY A 132 -5.81 -14.80 0.29
C GLY A 132 -5.03 -16.04 0.72
N LEU A 133 -3.79 -16.23 0.27
CA LEU A 133 -2.93 -17.36 0.64
C LEU A 133 -2.62 -17.36 2.14
N ILE A 134 -2.27 -16.21 2.71
CA ILE A 134 -2.03 -16.07 4.16
C ILE A 134 -3.26 -16.55 4.95
N ALA A 135 -4.47 -16.29 4.42
CA ALA A 135 -5.69 -16.75 5.05
C ALA A 135 -5.86 -18.28 5.07
N HIS A 136 -5.34 -18.99 4.07
CA HIS A 136 -5.40 -20.46 4.01
C HIS A 136 -4.30 -21.13 4.85
N TRP A 137 -3.13 -20.49 4.95
CA TRP A 137 -1.96 -21.04 5.67
C TRP A 137 -1.97 -20.77 7.17
N PHE A 138 -2.64 -19.70 7.61
CA PHE A 138 -2.64 -19.26 9.01
C PHE A 138 -4.04 -19.15 9.59
N GLY A 139 -4.22 -19.78 10.76
CA GLY A 139 -5.43 -19.68 11.56
C GLY A 139 -5.66 -18.26 12.10
N ARG A 140 -6.90 -17.99 12.50
CA ARG A 140 -7.39 -16.66 12.91
C ARG A 140 -6.51 -15.93 13.94
N ARG A 141 -5.83 -16.65 14.84
CA ARG A 141 -4.96 -16.08 15.89
C ARG A 141 -3.64 -15.52 15.39
N VAL A 142 -3.02 -16.15 14.39
CA VAL A 142 -1.67 -15.79 13.89
C VAL A 142 -1.71 -15.12 12.52
N ARG A 143 -2.84 -15.17 11.81
CA ARG A 143 -3.06 -14.55 10.50
C ARG A 143 -2.70 -13.06 10.48
N GLY A 144 -3.08 -12.31 11.51
CA GLY A 144 -2.77 -10.87 11.59
C GLY A 144 -1.26 -10.59 11.64
N ARG A 145 -0.50 -11.40 12.37
CA ARG A 145 0.98 -11.28 12.43
C ARG A 145 1.59 -11.64 11.08
N ALA A 146 1.12 -12.73 10.46
CA ALA A 146 1.57 -13.14 9.13
C ALA A 146 1.31 -12.07 8.06
N ALA A 147 0.09 -11.48 8.04
CA ALA A 147 -0.24 -10.37 7.15
C ALA A 147 0.64 -9.14 7.40
N GLY A 148 0.92 -8.82 8.66
CA GLY A 148 1.84 -7.73 9.03
C GLY A 148 3.26 -7.94 8.46
N PHE A 149 3.83 -9.14 8.59
CA PHE A 149 5.14 -9.46 8.02
C PHE A 149 5.17 -9.38 6.49
N VAL A 150 4.08 -9.73 5.82
CA VAL A 150 3.98 -9.59 4.36
C VAL A 150 4.04 -8.12 3.92
N VAL A 151 3.39 -7.22 4.66
CA VAL A 151 3.37 -5.78 4.33
C VAL A 151 4.73 -5.10 4.52
N ILE A 152 5.64 -5.66 5.33
CA ILE A 152 7.01 -5.15 5.49
C ILE A 152 7.72 -5.02 4.13
N GLY A 153 7.40 -5.89 3.17
CA GLY A 153 7.94 -5.83 1.81
C GLY A 153 7.78 -4.45 1.16
N SER A 154 6.64 -3.78 1.35
CA SER A 154 6.40 -2.44 0.79
C SER A 154 7.35 -1.40 1.37
N GLY A 155 7.56 -1.41 2.70
CA GLY A 155 8.47 -0.45 3.36
C GLY A 155 9.92 -0.64 2.92
N VAL A 156 10.37 -1.89 2.83
CA VAL A 156 11.72 -2.24 2.33
C VAL A 156 11.88 -1.81 0.87
N ALA A 157 10.86 -1.95 0.03
CA ALA A 157 10.92 -1.52 -1.35
C ALA A 157 11.00 0.01 -1.52
N ILE A 158 10.29 0.76 -0.67
CA ILE A 158 10.40 2.23 -0.63
C ILE A 158 11.83 2.62 -0.25
N MET A 159 12.42 1.96 0.74
CA MET A 159 13.82 2.15 1.13
C MET A 159 14.78 1.84 -0.02
N THR A 160 14.56 0.71 -0.70
CA THR A 160 15.37 0.30 -1.85
C THR A 160 15.24 1.28 -3.01
N ALA A 161 14.04 1.73 -3.35
CA ALA A 161 13.84 2.72 -4.41
C ALA A 161 14.50 4.07 -4.06
N GLY A 162 14.40 4.51 -2.80
CA GLY A 162 15.03 5.75 -2.32
C GLY A 162 16.56 5.72 -2.34
N ALA A 163 17.17 4.53 -2.21
CA ALA A 163 18.62 4.38 -2.32
C ALA A 163 19.09 4.08 -3.76
N LEU A 164 18.39 3.20 -4.46
CA LEU A 164 18.77 2.68 -5.76
C LEU A 164 18.64 3.72 -6.87
N VAL A 165 17.51 4.44 -6.92
CA VAL A 165 17.22 5.38 -8.02
C VAL A 165 18.23 6.53 -8.05
N PRO A 166 18.51 7.25 -6.94
CA PRO A 166 19.52 8.30 -6.96
C PRO A 166 20.93 7.77 -7.23
N ALA A 167 21.27 6.56 -6.77
CA ALA A 167 22.57 5.96 -7.05
C ALA A 167 22.78 5.68 -8.55
N ILE A 168 21.73 5.20 -9.23
CA ILE A 168 21.76 4.99 -10.68
C ILE A 168 21.80 6.34 -11.41
N ASN A 169 20.96 7.30 -11.03
CA ASN A 169 20.94 8.62 -11.66
C ASN A 169 22.27 9.37 -11.48
N ALA A 170 22.94 9.23 -10.35
CA ALA A 170 24.28 9.79 -10.13
C ALA A 170 25.35 9.18 -11.06
N ALA A 171 25.22 7.90 -11.42
CA ALA A 171 26.18 7.21 -12.28
C ALA A 171 25.90 7.37 -13.78
N TYR A 172 24.63 7.48 -14.18
CA TYR A 172 24.20 7.46 -15.58
C TYR A 172 23.54 8.76 -16.06
N GLY A 173 23.44 9.78 -15.19
CA GLY A 173 22.90 11.10 -15.53
C GLY A 173 21.39 11.10 -15.77
N ALA A 174 20.92 12.04 -16.60
CA ALA A 174 19.51 12.30 -16.86
C ALA A 174 18.72 11.10 -17.41
N GLU A 175 19.42 10.12 -18.01
CA GLU A 175 18.85 8.91 -18.59
C GLU A 175 18.85 7.71 -17.63
N GLY A 176 19.37 7.90 -16.40
CA GLY A 176 19.45 6.84 -15.38
C GLY A 176 18.10 6.25 -14.98
N TRP A 177 16.99 6.98 -15.19
CA TRP A 177 15.65 6.48 -14.93
C TRP A 177 15.28 5.27 -15.80
N ARG A 178 15.80 5.19 -17.03
CA ARG A 178 15.61 4.04 -17.92
C ARG A 178 16.28 2.80 -17.35
N LEU A 179 17.55 2.91 -16.95
CA LEU A 179 18.26 1.81 -16.29
C LEU A 179 17.61 1.43 -14.95
N SER A 180 17.09 2.40 -14.20
CA SER A 180 16.36 2.14 -12.95
C SER A 180 15.12 1.28 -13.18
N TRP A 181 14.28 1.59 -14.18
CA TRP A 181 13.14 0.73 -14.52
C TRP A 181 13.56 -0.66 -14.99
N LEU A 182 14.67 -0.78 -15.73
CA LEU A 182 15.21 -2.07 -16.16
C LEU A 182 15.64 -2.91 -14.95
N VAL A 183 16.44 -2.34 -14.05
CA VAL A 183 16.92 -3.02 -12.83
C VAL A 183 15.75 -3.39 -11.92
N ILE A 184 14.82 -2.47 -11.69
CA ILE A 184 13.62 -2.71 -10.89
C ILE A 184 12.76 -3.82 -11.52
N GLY A 185 12.57 -3.80 -12.84
CA GLY A 185 11.84 -4.85 -13.55
C GLY A 185 12.50 -6.22 -13.40
N LEU A 186 13.83 -6.29 -13.50
CA LEU A 186 14.59 -7.53 -13.26
C LEU A 186 14.46 -8.02 -11.81
N MET A 187 14.48 -7.11 -10.83
CA MET A 187 14.23 -7.46 -9.42
C MET A 187 12.83 -8.04 -9.22
N VAL A 188 11.82 -7.47 -9.88
CA VAL A 188 10.44 -7.99 -9.85
C VAL A 188 10.36 -9.37 -10.50
N LEU A 189 11.05 -9.62 -11.62
CA LEU A 189 11.11 -10.96 -12.23
C LEU A 189 11.83 -11.97 -11.34
N GLY A 190 12.88 -11.55 -10.63
CA GLY A 190 13.53 -12.37 -9.60
C GLY A 190 12.57 -12.73 -8.46
N ALA A 191 11.79 -11.76 -7.98
CA ALA A 191 10.73 -11.99 -7.00
C ALA A 191 9.66 -12.96 -7.52
N ALA A 192 9.25 -12.82 -8.79
CA ALA A 192 8.32 -13.74 -9.44
C ALA A 192 8.85 -15.18 -9.49
N ALA A 193 10.14 -15.36 -9.76
CA ALA A 193 10.79 -16.67 -9.76
C ALA A 193 10.84 -17.27 -8.35
N ILE A 194 11.16 -16.47 -7.32
CA ILE A 194 11.13 -16.89 -5.92
C ILE A 194 9.71 -17.34 -5.54
N ASP A 195 8.71 -16.53 -5.85
CA ASP A 195 7.30 -16.83 -5.55
C ASP A 195 6.82 -18.07 -6.30
N LEU A 196 7.25 -18.26 -7.56
CA LEU A 196 6.97 -19.47 -8.31
C LEU A 196 7.54 -20.70 -7.62
N LEU A 197 8.75 -20.63 -7.08
CA LEU A 197 9.40 -21.78 -6.43
C LEU A 197 8.82 -22.07 -5.04
N VAL A 198 8.55 -21.02 -4.25
CA VAL A 198 8.23 -21.11 -2.82
C VAL A 198 6.73 -21.11 -2.53
N LEU A 199 5.91 -20.30 -3.20
CA LEU A 199 4.47 -20.23 -2.92
C LEU A 199 3.77 -21.55 -3.26
N ARG A 200 2.79 -21.92 -2.44
CA ARG A 200 1.94 -23.11 -2.58
C ARG A 200 0.50 -22.73 -2.20
N ASP A 201 -0.49 -23.26 -2.91
CA ASP A 201 -1.87 -22.77 -2.79
C ASP A 201 -2.50 -23.21 -1.47
N THR A 202 -2.23 -24.43 -1.04
CA THR A 202 -2.76 -24.98 0.21
C THR A 202 -1.70 -25.72 1.04
N PRO A 203 -1.81 -25.69 2.38
CA PRO A 203 -0.96 -26.52 3.26
C PRO A 203 -1.05 -28.02 2.94
N SER A 204 -2.22 -28.48 2.48
CA SER A 204 -2.48 -29.86 2.08
C SER A 204 -1.65 -30.35 0.91
N GLU A 205 -1.16 -29.47 0.03
CA GLU A 205 -0.23 -29.85 -1.05
C GLU A 205 1.10 -30.39 -0.51
N LEU A 206 1.48 -30.00 0.71
CA LEU A 206 2.68 -30.48 1.40
C LEU A 206 2.34 -31.45 2.54
N GLY A 207 1.08 -31.92 2.63
CA GLY A 207 0.61 -32.75 3.74
C GLY A 207 0.54 -32.02 5.09
N LEU A 208 0.65 -30.68 5.10
CA LEU A 208 0.69 -29.88 6.32
C LEU A 208 -0.70 -29.40 6.75
N SER A 209 -0.86 -29.15 8.05
CA SER A 209 -2.02 -28.45 8.60
C SER A 209 -1.74 -26.93 8.71
N PRO A 210 -2.77 -26.07 8.71
CA PRO A 210 -2.58 -24.63 8.89
C PRO A 210 -1.92 -24.31 10.25
N VAL A 211 -1.13 -23.24 10.30
CA VAL A 211 -0.53 -22.77 11.55
C VAL A 211 -1.62 -22.18 12.43
N THR A 212 -2.02 -22.89 13.48
CA THR A 212 -3.10 -22.47 14.38
C THR A 212 -2.61 -21.75 15.65
N GLY A 213 -1.30 -21.77 15.93
CA GLY A 213 -0.73 -21.31 17.20
C GLY A 213 -1.05 -22.26 18.35
N ALA A 214 -0.38 -22.11 19.51
CA ALA A 214 -0.63 -22.97 20.67
C ALA A 214 -2.11 -22.92 21.11
N PRO A 215 -2.70 -24.06 21.53
CA PRO A 215 -4.05 -24.07 22.08
C PRO A 215 -4.10 -23.17 23.31
N ALA A 216 -5.15 -22.34 23.41
CA ALA A 216 -5.42 -21.68 24.68
C ALA A 216 -6.05 -22.74 25.57
N ALA A 217 -5.54 -22.89 26.78
CA ALA A 217 -6.25 -23.57 27.84
C ALA A 217 -7.62 -22.89 28.05
N GLY A 218 -8.69 -23.68 28.09
CA GLY A 218 -10.00 -23.29 28.58
C GLY A 218 -11.11 -23.08 27.53
N PRO A 219 -12.09 -23.98 27.44
CA PRO A 219 -13.40 -23.66 26.88
C PRO A 219 -14.18 -22.85 27.93
N GLY A 220 -14.32 -21.53 27.74
CA GLY A 220 -15.09 -20.74 28.72
C GLY A 220 -15.00 -19.21 28.64
N ALA A 221 -14.63 -18.62 27.50
CA ALA A 221 -14.86 -17.18 27.34
C ALA A 221 -16.32 -16.98 26.86
N PRO A 222 -17.18 -16.30 27.63
CA PRO A 222 -18.51 -15.94 27.15
C PRO A 222 -18.34 -15.16 25.84
N ALA A 223 -19.14 -15.49 24.82
CA ALA A 223 -19.26 -14.62 23.66
C ALA A 223 -19.61 -13.21 24.18
N PRO A 224 -18.90 -12.15 23.77
CA PRO A 224 -19.27 -10.80 24.17
C PRO A 224 -20.72 -10.62 23.75
N VAL A 225 -21.56 -10.23 24.71
CA VAL A 225 -22.99 -9.98 24.51
C VAL A 225 -23.09 -9.06 23.30
N CYS A 226 -23.64 -9.58 22.19
CA CYS A 226 -23.81 -8.82 20.97
C CYS A 226 -24.60 -7.55 21.32
N ALA A 227 -23.91 -6.40 21.34
CA ALA A 227 -24.58 -5.12 21.35
C ALA A 227 -25.61 -5.16 20.22
N ALA A 228 -26.86 -4.79 20.52
CA ALA A 228 -27.98 -4.88 19.58
C ALA A 228 -27.54 -4.44 18.18
N ALA A 229 -27.67 -5.35 17.20
CA ALA A 229 -27.17 -5.13 15.86
C ALA A 229 -27.71 -3.78 15.33
N PRO A 230 -26.85 -2.88 14.84
CA PRO A 230 -27.31 -1.58 14.37
C PRO A 230 -28.36 -1.76 13.28
N SER A 231 -29.37 -0.90 13.26
CA SER A 231 -30.42 -0.96 12.23
C SER A 231 -29.79 -0.89 10.83
N PRO A 232 -30.40 -1.49 9.80
CA PRO A 232 -29.85 -1.47 8.44
C PRO A 232 -29.53 -0.06 7.93
N ALA A 233 -30.33 0.94 8.33
CA ALA A 233 -30.07 2.35 8.01
C ALA A 233 -28.85 2.91 8.74
N ALA A 234 -28.66 2.58 10.03
CA ALA A 234 -27.49 2.99 10.79
C ALA A 234 -26.21 2.34 10.23
N LYS A 235 -26.26 1.06 9.85
CA LYS A 235 -25.14 0.36 9.19
C LYS A 235 -24.71 1.03 7.90
N ARG A 236 -25.67 1.36 7.02
CA ARG A 236 -25.39 2.07 5.76
C ARG A 236 -24.75 3.43 6.01
N ARG A 237 -25.24 4.18 7.01
CA ARG A 237 -24.69 5.48 7.39
C ARG A 237 -23.25 5.36 7.91
N ILE A 238 -22.97 4.38 8.77
CA ILE A 238 -21.62 4.12 9.29
C ILE A 238 -20.67 3.74 8.16
N LEU A 239 -21.09 2.84 7.27
CA LEU A 239 -20.29 2.44 6.10
C LEU A 239 -19.98 3.62 5.19
N ALA A 240 -20.98 4.43 4.87
CA ALA A 240 -20.78 5.63 4.05
C ALA A 240 -19.82 6.61 4.72
N HIS A 241 -19.94 6.80 6.04
CA HIS A 241 -19.08 7.72 6.79
C HIS A 241 -17.63 7.22 6.89
N LEU A 242 -17.42 5.95 7.23
CA LEU A 242 -16.10 5.32 7.23
C LEU A 242 -15.49 5.31 5.83
N GLY A 243 -16.30 5.02 4.80
CA GLY A 243 -15.89 5.07 3.39
C GLY A 243 -15.46 6.47 2.97
N ALA A 244 -16.19 7.51 3.35
CA ALA A 244 -15.84 8.91 3.04
C ALA A 244 -14.52 9.32 3.72
N VAL A 245 -14.35 9.01 5.02
CA VAL A 245 -13.11 9.27 5.74
C VAL A 245 -11.95 8.50 5.11
N TYR A 246 -12.17 7.24 4.71
CA TYR A 246 -11.13 6.43 4.09
C TYR A 246 -10.78 6.93 2.69
N ALA A 247 -11.75 7.39 1.90
CA ALA A 247 -11.50 8.07 0.62
C ALA A 247 -10.72 9.37 0.76
N ALA A 248 -10.96 10.16 1.81
CA ALA A 248 -10.14 11.33 2.10
C ALA A 248 -8.67 10.95 2.31
N PHE A 249 -8.41 9.88 3.06
CA PHE A 249 -7.05 9.34 3.16
C PHE A 249 -6.53 8.91 1.79
N GLY A 250 -7.27 8.09 1.05
CA GLY A 250 -6.91 7.58 -0.28
C GLY A 250 -6.52 8.68 -1.27
N PHE A 251 -7.28 9.78 -1.28
CA PHE A 251 -7.02 10.96 -2.09
C PHE A 251 -5.76 11.70 -1.68
N THR A 252 -5.54 11.90 -0.39
CA THR A 252 -4.47 12.79 0.09
C THR A 252 -3.10 12.14 0.14
N TYR A 253 -3.02 10.90 0.62
CA TYR A 253 -1.72 10.26 0.83
C TYR A 253 -1.00 9.95 -0.48
N VAL A 254 -1.76 9.65 -1.55
CA VAL A 254 -1.20 9.36 -2.85
C VAL A 254 -0.62 10.62 -3.49
N ILE A 255 -1.24 11.78 -3.30
CA ILE A 255 -0.71 13.06 -3.77
C ILE A 255 0.68 13.28 -3.15
N TYR A 256 0.79 13.08 -1.83
CA TYR A 256 2.06 13.16 -1.14
C TYR A 256 3.07 12.14 -1.67
N ALA A 257 2.70 10.86 -1.70
CA ALA A 257 3.59 9.78 -2.10
C ALA A 257 4.09 9.93 -3.55
N THR A 258 3.26 10.43 -4.47
CA THR A 258 3.62 10.58 -5.88
C THR A 258 4.46 11.82 -6.12
N PHE A 259 4.16 12.96 -5.48
CA PHE A 259 4.73 14.25 -5.86
C PHE A 259 5.73 14.86 -4.88
N ILE A 260 5.93 14.29 -3.69
CA ILE A 260 6.87 14.88 -2.72
C ILE A 260 8.30 14.95 -3.27
N VAL A 261 8.76 13.91 -3.97
CA VAL A 261 10.13 13.85 -4.49
C VAL A 261 10.33 14.89 -5.59
N ILE A 262 9.40 15.01 -6.53
CA ILE A 262 9.51 16.01 -7.60
C ILE A 262 9.40 17.44 -7.06
N ALA A 263 8.57 17.68 -6.05
CA ALA A 263 8.52 18.98 -5.38
C ALA A 263 9.86 19.30 -4.70
N LEU A 264 10.50 18.33 -4.04
CA LEU A 264 11.80 18.53 -3.41
C LEU A 264 12.90 18.80 -4.43
N VAL A 265 12.96 18.03 -5.52
CA VAL A 265 14.03 18.13 -6.52
C VAL A 265 13.83 19.35 -7.41
N GLN A 266 12.65 19.51 -8.02
CA GLN A 266 12.43 20.54 -9.03
C GLN A 266 11.99 21.89 -8.46
N GLU A 267 11.24 21.94 -7.35
CA GLU A 267 10.74 23.21 -6.79
C GLU A 267 11.59 23.73 -5.64
N ARG A 268 12.20 22.83 -4.85
CA ARG A 268 13.05 23.17 -3.71
C ARG A 268 14.55 23.04 -4.00
N GLY A 269 14.95 22.51 -5.15
CA GLY A 269 16.34 22.40 -5.57
C GLY A 269 17.18 21.38 -4.80
N PHE A 270 16.54 20.41 -4.12
CA PHE A 270 17.26 19.37 -3.41
C PHE A 270 17.96 18.41 -4.39
N PRO A 271 19.17 17.93 -4.07
CA PRO A 271 19.76 16.81 -4.77
C PRO A 271 18.87 15.57 -4.72
N GLU A 272 18.83 14.79 -5.79
CA GLU A 272 18.06 13.53 -5.84
C GLU A 272 18.48 12.55 -4.74
N SER A 273 19.75 12.55 -4.34
CA SER A 273 20.26 11.73 -3.23
C SER A 273 19.61 12.08 -1.89
N THR A 274 19.40 13.38 -1.62
CA THR A 274 18.71 13.84 -0.41
C THR A 274 17.22 13.50 -0.47
N ALA A 275 16.57 13.72 -1.61
CA ALA A 275 15.17 13.34 -1.80
C ALA A 275 14.96 11.81 -1.68
N GLY A 276 15.92 11.02 -2.16
CA GLY A 276 15.96 9.57 -1.99
C GLY A 276 16.14 9.14 -0.54
N MET A 277 17.04 9.79 0.21
CA MET A 277 17.17 9.57 1.65
C MET A 277 15.86 9.87 2.38
N PHE A 278 15.15 10.93 2.01
CA PHE A 278 13.84 11.26 2.57
C PHE A 278 12.81 10.16 2.28
N TRP A 279 12.78 9.68 1.04
CA TRP A 279 11.92 8.57 0.65
C TRP A 279 12.25 7.30 1.45
N SER A 280 13.53 6.98 1.64
CA SER A 280 13.96 5.85 2.47
C SER A 280 13.53 5.99 3.93
N TRP A 281 13.58 7.20 4.50
CA TRP A 281 13.05 7.46 5.85
C TRP A 281 11.54 7.25 5.94
N ILE A 282 10.77 7.64 4.91
CA ILE A 282 9.33 7.33 4.85
C ILE A 282 9.15 5.81 4.88
N GLY A 283 9.90 5.07 4.05
CA GLY A 283 9.86 3.60 4.02
C GLY A 283 10.12 2.98 5.40
N PHE A 284 11.17 3.43 6.08
CA PHE A 284 11.56 2.96 7.42
C PHE A 284 10.50 3.27 8.49
N LEU A 285 10.06 4.52 8.59
CA LEU A 285 9.05 4.94 9.58
C LEU A 285 7.70 4.26 9.34
N SER A 286 7.38 3.95 8.08
CA SER A 286 6.13 3.29 7.73
C SER A 286 5.98 1.90 8.34
N LEU A 287 7.10 1.20 8.63
CA LEU A 287 7.11 -0.14 9.22
C LEU A 287 6.44 -0.17 10.60
N ALA A 288 6.57 0.92 11.38
CA ALA A 288 5.97 1.03 12.71
C ALA A 288 4.57 1.65 12.68
N SER A 289 4.17 2.26 11.57
CA SER A 289 2.97 3.10 11.46
C SER A 289 1.68 2.37 11.83
N GLY A 290 1.41 1.23 11.19
CA GLY A 290 0.22 0.42 11.47
C GLY A 290 0.16 -0.06 12.93
N PRO A 291 1.16 -0.81 13.43
CA PRO A 291 1.15 -1.35 14.79
C PRO A 291 1.05 -0.27 15.88
N VAL A 292 1.82 0.82 15.77
CA VAL A 292 1.86 1.88 16.80
C VAL A 292 0.51 2.59 16.90
N PHE A 293 -0.04 3.04 15.77
CA PHE A 293 -1.27 3.84 15.79
C PHE A 293 -2.53 2.97 15.86
N GLY A 294 -2.49 1.74 15.34
CA GLY A 294 -3.52 0.73 15.58
C GLY A 294 -3.65 0.43 17.07
N GLY A 295 -2.53 0.12 17.75
CA GLY A 295 -2.51 -0.13 19.19
C GLY A 295 -2.83 1.10 20.04
N LEU A 296 -2.41 2.30 19.61
CA LEU A 296 -2.82 3.55 20.24
C LEU A 296 -4.35 3.70 20.17
N SER A 297 -4.95 3.47 18.99
CA SER A 297 -6.39 3.57 18.78
C SER A 297 -7.20 2.54 19.58
N ASP A 298 -6.62 1.38 19.93
CA ASP A 298 -7.25 0.43 20.85
C ASP A 298 -7.43 1.03 22.25
N ARG A 299 -6.48 1.86 22.70
CA ARG A 299 -6.47 2.44 24.05
C ARG A 299 -7.32 3.70 24.17
N ILE A 300 -7.20 4.60 23.19
CA ILE A 300 -7.87 5.92 23.21
C ILE A 300 -9.18 5.94 22.41
N GLY A 301 -9.49 4.85 21.70
CA GLY A 301 -10.65 4.72 20.83
C GLY A 301 -10.37 5.10 19.36
N ARG A 302 -11.13 4.47 18.45
CA ARG A 302 -10.97 4.61 16.99
C ARG A 302 -11.09 6.04 16.50
N ARG A 303 -12.08 6.78 17.03
CA ARG A 303 -12.32 8.20 16.73
C ARG A 303 -11.08 9.04 17.02
N ALA A 304 -10.55 8.96 18.25
CA ALA A 304 -9.39 9.75 18.65
C ALA A 304 -8.12 9.33 17.89
N GLY A 305 -7.94 8.02 17.65
CA GLY A 305 -6.83 7.51 16.84
C GLY A 305 -6.82 8.08 15.42
N LEU A 306 -7.98 8.06 14.72
CA LEU A 306 -8.10 8.64 13.39
C LEU A 306 -7.88 10.16 13.40
N MET A 307 -8.41 10.88 14.38
CA MET A 307 -8.19 12.33 14.50
C MET A 307 -6.71 12.68 14.65
N ILE A 308 -5.96 11.97 15.49
CA ILE A 308 -4.50 12.19 15.67
C ILE A 308 -3.76 11.94 14.36
N VAL A 309 -4.07 10.83 13.69
CA VAL A 309 -3.41 10.45 12.43
C VAL A 309 -3.71 11.47 11.32
N PHE A 310 -4.96 11.89 11.16
CA PHE A 310 -5.29 12.93 10.20
C PHE A 310 -4.69 14.29 10.58
N ALA A 311 -4.51 14.59 11.87
CA ALA A 311 -3.84 15.81 12.29
C ALA A 311 -2.38 15.80 11.83
N PHE A 312 -1.68 14.68 12.03
CA PHE A 312 -0.30 14.52 11.57
C PHE A 312 -0.19 14.62 10.04
N GLN A 313 -1.10 14.00 9.29
CA GLN A 313 -1.13 14.13 7.83
C GLN A 313 -1.42 15.56 7.39
N THR A 314 -2.43 16.22 7.98
CA THR A 314 -2.77 17.60 7.67
C THR A 314 -1.57 18.51 7.91
N THR A 315 -0.90 18.38 9.05
CA THR A 315 0.32 19.12 9.35
C THR A 315 1.42 18.81 8.34
N ALA A 316 1.69 17.53 8.04
CA ALA A 316 2.70 17.16 7.05
C ALA A 316 2.45 17.82 5.69
N TYR A 317 1.20 17.86 5.23
CA TYR A 317 0.83 18.47 3.94
C TYR A 317 0.94 19.99 3.97
N VAL A 318 0.52 20.65 5.06
CA VAL A 318 0.69 22.11 5.24
C VAL A 318 2.16 22.50 5.21
N LEU A 319 3.02 21.73 5.88
CA LEU A 319 4.46 22.04 5.95
C LEU A 319 5.14 22.02 4.58
N VAL A 320 4.65 21.20 3.65
CA VAL A 320 5.17 21.15 2.26
C VAL A 320 4.53 22.22 1.39
N ALA A 321 3.22 22.47 1.57
CA ALA A 321 2.46 23.44 0.80
C ALA A 321 2.95 24.89 0.99
N LEU A 322 3.48 25.20 2.17
CA LEU A 322 4.00 26.52 2.51
C LEU A 322 5.49 26.64 2.14
N PRO A 323 5.97 27.83 1.74
CA PRO A 323 7.39 28.07 1.43
C PRO A 323 8.25 28.17 2.70
N LEU A 324 8.29 27.10 3.49
CA LEU A 324 9.00 27.02 4.76
C LEU A 324 10.46 26.56 4.57
N PRO A 325 11.37 26.90 5.51
CA PRO A 325 12.75 26.40 5.53
C PRO A 325 12.86 24.87 5.61
N GLU A 326 14.03 24.34 5.27
CA GLU A 326 14.29 22.89 5.18
C GLU A 326 13.86 22.07 6.41
N PRO A 327 14.11 22.49 7.67
CA PRO A 327 13.73 21.70 8.85
C PRO A 327 12.24 21.33 8.91
N PHE A 328 11.37 22.16 8.33
CA PHE A 328 9.94 21.89 8.27
C PHE A 328 9.59 20.78 7.26
N LEU A 329 10.41 20.60 6.22
CA LEU A 329 10.26 19.49 5.28
C LEU A 329 10.66 18.16 5.93
N TYR A 330 11.75 18.13 6.73
CA TYR A 330 12.11 16.97 7.54
C TYR A 330 11.01 16.60 8.53
N ALA A 331 10.39 17.60 9.18
CA ALA A 331 9.24 17.38 10.06
C ALA A 331 8.04 16.81 9.29
N SER A 332 7.76 17.29 8.07
CA SER A 332 6.70 16.73 7.22
C SER A 332 6.94 15.24 6.92
N ILE A 333 8.16 14.88 6.54
CA ILE A 333 8.55 13.50 6.22
C ILE A 333 8.39 12.59 7.42
N ALA A 334 8.85 13.04 8.60
CA ALA A 334 8.72 12.29 9.84
C ALA A 334 7.25 12.07 10.20
N LEU A 335 6.43 13.11 10.13
CA LEU A 335 4.99 13.03 10.41
C LEU A 335 4.27 12.10 9.43
N PHE A 336 4.50 12.26 8.12
CA PHE A 336 3.87 11.44 7.09
C PHE A 336 4.28 9.97 7.20
N GLY A 337 5.59 9.69 7.24
CA GLY A 337 6.12 8.33 7.33
C GLY A 337 5.63 7.58 8.57
N LEU A 338 5.52 8.27 9.71
CA LEU A 338 5.04 7.70 10.96
C LEU A 338 3.57 7.26 10.90
N VAL A 339 2.73 7.89 10.06
CA VAL A 339 1.28 7.64 10.04
C VAL A 339 0.71 7.13 8.72
N VAL A 340 1.54 6.94 7.68
CA VAL A 340 1.10 6.55 6.34
C VAL A 340 0.27 5.26 6.32
N TRP A 341 0.55 4.28 7.18
CA TRP A 341 -0.20 3.01 7.24
C TRP A 341 -1.11 2.89 8.46
N ALA A 342 -1.24 3.95 9.25
CA ALA A 342 -2.07 3.98 10.44
C ALA A 342 -3.57 3.91 10.11
N ILE A 343 -4.04 4.69 9.12
CA ILE A 343 -5.47 4.76 8.78
C ILE A 343 -6.03 3.40 8.33
N PRO A 344 -5.41 2.66 7.39
CA PRO A 344 -5.87 1.32 7.03
C PRO A 344 -5.99 0.37 8.23
N SER A 345 -5.02 0.42 9.16
CA SER A 345 -5.03 -0.40 10.37
C SER A 345 -6.19 -0.05 11.29
N ILE A 346 -6.42 1.24 11.55
CA ILE A 346 -7.52 1.71 12.40
C ILE A 346 -8.88 1.43 11.73
N MET A 347 -8.99 1.58 10.41
CA MET A 347 -10.21 1.30 9.65
C MET A 347 -10.61 -0.18 9.68
N ALA A 348 -9.64 -1.08 9.54
CA ALA A 348 -9.88 -2.53 9.65
C ALA A 348 -10.46 -2.90 11.01
N ALA A 349 -9.96 -2.29 12.09
CA ALA A 349 -10.48 -2.49 13.43
C ALA A 349 -11.84 -1.80 13.65
N ALA A 350 -11.99 -0.55 13.22
CA ALA A 350 -13.21 0.24 13.38
C ALA A 350 -14.42 -0.42 12.73
N VAL A 351 -14.25 -0.98 11.53
CA VAL A 351 -15.30 -1.73 10.84
C VAL A 351 -15.79 -2.92 11.68
N GLY A 352 -14.88 -3.65 12.33
CA GLY A 352 -15.22 -4.74 13.25
C GLY A 352 -15.96 -4.25 14.49
N ASP A 353 -15.51 -3.15 15.09
CA ASP A 353 -16.08 -2.58 16.31
C ASP A 353 -17.50 -2.02 16.08
N TYR A 354 -17.78 -1.42 14.91
CA TYR A 354 -19.08 -0.82 14.62
C TYR A 354 -20.11 -1.78 14.04
N LEU A 355 -19.69 -2.75 13.21
CA LEU A 355 -20.60 -3.60 12.44
C LEU A 355 -20.62 -5.05 12.92
N GLY A 356 -19.73 -5.39 13.85
CA GLY A 356 -19.56 -6.73 14.38
C GLY A 356 -18.62 -7.58 13.51
N PRO A 357 -18.03 -8.64 14.11
CA PRO A 357 -16.99 -9.44 13.47
C PRO A 357 -17.48 -10.21 12.24
N GLU A 358 -18.77 -10.56 12.17
CA GLU A 358 -19.35 -11.33 11.06
C GLU A 358 -19.38 -10.53 9.75
N GLN A 359 -19.61 -9.22 9.82
CA GLN A 359 -19.75 -8.36 8.64
C GLN A 359 -18.45 -7.60 8.32
N ALA A 360 -17.44 -7.70 9.18
CA ALA A 360 -16.25 -6.86 9.14
C ALA A 360 -15.48 -6.99 7.81
N ALA A 361 -15.34 -8.21 7.29
CA ALA A 361 -14.62 -8.43 6.03
C ALA A 361 -15.33 -7.79 4.82
N ALA A 362 -16.65 -7.99 4.71
CA ALA A 362 -17.46 -7.42 3.64
C ALA A 362 -17.47 -5.88 3.72
N ALA A 363 -17.69 -5.35 4.92
CA ALA A 363 -17.68 -3.92 5.19
C ALA A 363 -16.33 -3.27 4.90
N PHE A 364 -15.22 -3.91 5.29
CA PHE A 364 -13.87 -3.43 5.00
C PHE A 364 -13.61 -3.39 3.49
N GLY A 365 -14.07 -4.41 2.76
CA GLY A 365 -14.07 -4.43 1.30
C GLY A 365 -14.82 -3.25 0.70
N THR A 366 -16.04 -2.98 1.18
CA THR A 366 -16.85 -1.85 0.71
C THR A 366 -16.17 -0.50 0.91
N ILE A 367 -15.65 -0.21 2.12
CA ILE A 367 -14.97 1.07 2.36
C ILE A 367 -13.66 1.18 1.58
N THR A 368 -12.99 0.06 1.33
CA THR A 368 -11.75 0.02 0.54
C THR A 368 -12.01 0.33 -0.94
N MET A 369 -13.17 -0.07 -1.49
CA MET A 369 -13.57 0.33 -2.84
C MET A 369 -13.76 1.84 -2.95
N VAL A 370 -14.38 2.47 -1.93
CA VAL A 370 -14.56 3.93 -1.87
C VAL A 370 -13.21 4.63 -1.71
N PHE A 371 -12.32 4.10 -0.87
CA PHE A 371 -10.92 4.55 -0.73
C PHE A 371 -10.15 4.58 -2.06
N ALA A 372 -10.31 3.52 -2.87
CA ALA A 372 -9.62 3.42 -4.14
C ALA A 372 -10.06 4.48 -5.16
N LEU A 373 -11.32 4.96 -5.09
CA LEU A 373 -11.75 6.09 -5.91
C LEU A 373 -10.94 7.36 -5.57
N GLY A 374 -10.74 7.63 -4.28
CA GLY A 374 -9.89 8.74 -3.83
C GLY A 374 -8.47 8.61 -4.39
N GLN A 375 -7.89 7.41 -4.33
CA GLN A 375 -6.56 7.15 -4.86
C GLN A 375 -6.43 7.32 -6.38
N ILE A 376 -7.46 6.95 -7.14
CA ILE A 376 -7.50 7.10 -8.60
C ILE A 376 -7.54 8.58 -8.95
N VAL A 377 -8.39 9.36 -8.26
CA VAL A 377 -8.64 10.77 -8.59
C VAL A 377 -7.51 11.69 -8.10
N GLY A 378 -6.91 11.40 -6.95
CA GLY A 378 -5.91 12.25 -6.31
C GLY A 378 -4.78 12.74 -7.22
N PRO A 379 -4.01 11.83 -7.86
CA PRO A 379 -2.86 12.22 -8.66
C PRO A 379 -3.23 13.05 -9.90
N ALA A 380 -4.30 12.68 -10.60
CA ALA A 380 -4.78 13.43 -11.76
C ALA A 380 -5.19 14.87 -11.40
N VAL A 381 -5.92 15.05 -10.30
CA VAL A 381 -6.31 16.40 -9.82
C VAL A 381 -5.08 17.19 -9.38
N ALA A 382 -4.16 16.58 -8.63
CA ALA A 382 -2.95 17.24 -8.17
C ALA A 382 -2.03 17.67 -9.33
N GLY A 383 -1.86 16.82 -10.34
CA GLY A 383 -1.09 17.13 -11.55
C GLY A 383 -1.70 18.30 -12.32
N TRP A 384 -3.02 18.28 -12.55
CA TRP A 384 -3.75 19.36 -13.21
C TRP A 384 -3.64 20.69 -12.44
N MET A 385 -3.80 20.66 -11.12
CA MET A 385 -3.61 21.84 -10.28
C MET A 385 -2.17 22.38 -10.38
N ALA A 386 -1.18 21.49 -10.42
CA ALA A 386 0.21 21.89 -10.47
C ALA A 386 0.62 22.52 -11.81
N ASP A 387 0.01 22.12 -12.92
CA ASP A 387 0.17 22.82 -14.21
C ASP A 387 -0.52 24.19 -14.18
N PHE A 388 -1.74 24.28 -13.65
CA PHE A 388 -2.49 25.54 -13.61
C PHE A 388 -1.86 26.59 -12.69
N TRP A 389 -1.35 26.17 -11.52
CA TRP A 389 -0.79 27.08 -10.49
C TRP A 389 0.72 27.25 -10.59
N GLY A 390 1.39 26.53 -11.50
CA GLY A 390 2.85 26.60 -11.63
C GLY A 390 3.64 25.91 -10.51
N GLY A 391 3.00 25.17 -9.59
CA GLY A 391 3.69 24.32 -8.61
C GLY A 391 2.78 23.34 -7.85
N PHE A 392 3.37 22.39 -7.12
CA PHE A 392 2.65 21.40 -6.32
C PHE A 392 2.12 21.95 -4.98
N SER A 393 2.53 23.16 -4.56
CA SER A 393 2.04 23.79 -3.32
C SER A 393 0.52 23.84 -3.21
N GLY A 394 -0.18 24.17 -4.30
CA GLY A 394 -1.65 24.18 -4.34
C GLY A 394 -2.26 22.78 -4.18
N ALA A 395 -1.63 21.75 -4.77
CA ALA A 395 -2.04 20.36 -4.63
C ALA A 395 -1.83 19.85 -3.19
N PHE A 396 -0.72 20.21 -2.54
CA PHE A 396 -0.48 19.88 -1.13
C PHE A 396 -1.41 20.65 -0.18
N ALA A 397 -1.75 21.90 -0.48
CA ALA A 397 -2.74 22.66 0.27
C ALA A 397 -4.14 22.04 0.16
N MET A 398 -4.53 21.57 -1.03
CA MET A 398 -5.76 20.80 -1.21
C MET A 398 -5.70 19.48 -0.44
N ALA A 399 -4.58 18.76 -0.49
CA ALA A 399 -4.42 17.53 0.28
C ALA A 399 -4.55 17.79 1.79
N ALA A 400 -3.98 18.88 2.30
CA ALA A 400 -4.16 19.33 3.67
C ALA A 400 -5.62 19.64 4.00
N ALA A 401 -6.34 20.35 3.14
CA ALA A 401 -7.75 20.66 3.34
C ALA A 401 -8.61 19.39 3.40
N VAL A 402 -8.41 18.45 2.47
CA VAL A 402 -9.14 17.17 2.45
C VAL A 402 -8.77 16.29 3.66
N ALA A 403 -7.51 16.29 4.10
CA ALA A 403 -7.10 15.61 5.32
C ALA A 403 -7.73 16.25 6.58
N GLY A 404 -7.85 17.58 6.60
CA GLY A 404 -8.58 18.32 7.64
C GLY A 404 -10.07 17.98 7.66
N LEU A 405 -10.70 17.78 6.50
CA LEU A 405 -12.05 17.24 6.41
C LEU A 405 -12.12 15.78 6.91
N GLY A 406 -11.10 14.97 6.65
CA GLY A 406 -10.94 13.63 7.24
C GLY A 406 -10.84 13.65 8.77
N LEU A 407 -10.11 14.62 9.33
CA LEU A 407 -10.03 14.88 10.77
C LEU A 407 -11.39 15.26 11.35
N ALA A 408 -12.05 16.26 10.74
CA ALA A 408 -13.38 16.71 11.17
C ALA A 408 -14.40 15.58 11.06
N GLY A 409 -14.41 14.85 9.93
CA GLY A 409 -15.23 13.67 9.71
C GLY A 409 -15.00 12.58 10.75
N SER A 410 -13.74 12.34 11.13
CA SER A 410 -13.40 11.39 12.20
C SER A 410 -13.98 11.83 13.55
N ALA A 411 -14.05 13.13 13.83
CA ALA A 411 -14.65 13.65 15.06
C ALA A 411 -16.17 13.40 15.15
N PHE A 412 -16.87 13.18 14.03
CA PHE A 412 -18.30 12.85 14.02
C PHE A 412 -18.57 11.34 14.05
N LEU A 413 -17.54 10.50 14.15
CA LEU A 413 -17.73 9.07 14.34
C LEU A 413 -18.39 8.80 15.70
N PRO A 414 -19.43 7.95 15.75
CA PRO A 414 -20.04 7.56 17.01
C PRO A 414 -18.99 6.85 17.88
N ASN A 415 -19.01 7.04 19.20
CA ASN A 415 -18.15 6.23 20.05
C ASN A 415 -18.62 4.76 19.92
N PRO A 416 -17.72 3.81 19.58
CA PRO A 416 -18.10 2.40 19.60
C PRO A 416 -18.56 2.08 21.03
N ARG A 417 -19.75 1.49 21.16
CA ARG A 417 -20.31 1.12 22.46
C ARG A 417 -19.28 0.19 23.11
N LYS A 418 -18.66 0.63 24.21
CA LYS A 418 -17.81 -0.26 25.01
C LYS A 418 -18.70 -1.44 25.46
N PRO A 419 -18.23 -2.69 25.34
CA PRO A 419 -18.93 -3.83 25.89
C PRO A 419 -19.13 -3.69 27.40
#